data_AF-A0A177DH68-F1
#
_entry.id   AF-A0A177DH68-F1
#
_cell.length_a   1.000
_cell.length_b   1.000
_cell.length_c   1.000
_cell.angle_alpha   90.00
_cell.angle_beta   90.00
_cell.angle_gamma   90.00
#
_symmetry.space_group_name_H-M   'P 1'
#
loop_
_entity.id
_entity.type
_entity.pdbx_description
1 polymer ?
#
loop_
_entity_poly.entity_id
_entity_poly.type
_entity_poly.pdbx_seq_one_letter_code
_entity_poly.pdbx_strand_id
1 'polypeptide(L)'
;SFEAQLRESQIEEYINPPTEGSEEATIATSESNNTALDEELEDNFNGIDWDRLPRFMKPIASQRHKKSWVYNYGWRVALRSNPQRIYFVCRYCYEHKLIDLGVTKVYETTNSTSSAHRHLGEKRRGH
;
A
#
# COMPACT_ATOMS: atom_id res chain seq x y z
N SER A 1 -32.94 -2.60 -25.84
CA SER A 1 -32.86 -2.19 -24.42
C SER A 1 -31.42 -1.83 -24.12
N PHE A 2 -31.21 -0.70 -23.44
CA PHE A 2 -29.95 -0.13 -22.92
C PHE A 2 -28.90 0.45 -23.89
N GLU A 3 -29.28 0.97 -25.06
CA GLU A 3 -28.27 1.66 -25.91
C GLU A 3 -28.82 2.84 -26.73
N ALA A 4 -29.80 3.56 -26.18
CA ALA A 4 -30.27 4.82 -26.77
C ALA A 4 -30.93 5.68 -25.69
N GLN A 5 -30.13 6.41 -24.91
CA GLN A 5 -30.58 7.58 -24.14
C GLN A 5 -29.38 8.37 -23.62
N LEU A 6 -29.06 9.45 -24.34
CA LEU A 6 -28.41 10.71 -23.91
C LEU A 6 -27.84 11.36 -25.20
N ARG A 7 -28.70 11.74 -26.16
CA ARG A 7 -29.32 13.09 -26.22
C ARG A 7 -28.19 14.12 -26.31
N GLU A 8 -27.67 14.40 -27.50
CA GLU A 8 -28.14 15.52 -28.33
C GLU A 8 -28.61 16.71 -27.50
N SER A 9 -27.68 17.62 -27.24
CA SER A 9 -27.85 19.07 -27.10
C SER A 9 -26.43 19.65 -27.27
N GLN A 10 -26.10 20.21 -28.43
CA GLN A 10 -25.97 21.67 -28.62
C GLN A 10 -24.82 22.24 -27.75
N ILE A 11 -23.69 22.71 -28.28
CA ILE A 11 -23.55 23.80 -29.26
C ILE A 11 -22.13 23.75 -29.87
N GLU A 12 -22.03 23.83 -31.20
CA GLU A 12 -20.87 24.40 -31.89
C GLU A 12 -20.85 25.91 -31.64
N GLU A 13 -20.00 26.40 -30.74
CA GLU A 13 -19.71 27.84 -30.61
C GLU A 13 -18.22 28.08 -30.81
N TYR A 14 -17.87 28.32 -32.07
CA TYR A 14 -17.00 29.38 -32.55
C TYR A 14 -15.94 29.89 -31.55
N ILE A 15 -14.72 29.34 -31.65
CA ILE A 15 -13.54 29.80 -30.92
C ILE A 15 -13.08 31.13 -31.55
N ASN A 16 -13.51 32.25 -30.97
CA ASN A 16 -12.81 33.52 -31.14
C ASN A 16 -11.68 33.62 -30.11
N PRO A 17 -10.43 33.94 -30.48
CA PRO A 17 -9.37 34.15 -29.51
C PRO A 17 -9.59 35.49 -28.76
N PRO A 18 -9.54 35.51 -27.42
CA PRO A 18 -9.44 36.76 -26.67
C PRO A 18 -8.03 37.33 -26.85
N THR A 19 -7.96 38.47 -27.52
CA THR A 19 -6.80 39.37 -27.49
C THR A 19 -6.70 39.98 -26.10
N GLU A 20 -5.51 39.87 -25.51
CA GLU A 20 -4.97 40.71 -24.43
C GLU A 20 -5.45 40.45 -22.99
N GLY A 21 -4.56 39.81 -22.22
CA GLY A 21 -4.18 40.21 -20.87
C GLY A 21 -5.22 40.13 -19.74
N SER A 22 -5.25 39.02 -19.00
CA SER A 22 -5.41 39.04 -17.53
C SER A 22 -5.04 37.68 -16.93
N GLU A 23 -3.87 37.72 -16.32
CA GLU A 23 -3.35 36.91 -15.23
C GLU A 23 -4.40 36.46 -14.19
N GLU A 24 -4.82 35.21 -14.25
CA GLU A 24 -5.39 34.49 -13.12
C GLU A 24 -4.95 33.02 -13.19
N ALA A 25 -3.71 32.81 -12.71
CA ALA A 25 -3.16 31.49 -12.48
C ALA A 25 -4.08 30.73 -11.51
N THR A 26 -4.62 29.60 -11.95
CA THR A 26 -5.29 28.64 -11.07
C THR A 26 -4.23 28.09 -10.12
N ILE A 27 -4.12 28.66 -8.93
CA ILE A 27 -3.30 28.11 -7.85
C ILE A 27 -3.99 26.81 -7.42
N ALA A 28 -3.49 25.69 -7.94
CA ALA A 28 -3.68 24.42 -7.28
C ALA A 28 -2.92 24.51 -5.95
N THR A 29 -3.64 24.74 -4.86
CA THR A 29 -3.06 24.67 -3.52
C THR A 29 -2.67 23.22 -3.25
N SER A 30 -1.46 22.84 -3.62
CA SER A 30 -0.79 21.70 -3.05
C SER A 30 -0.37 22.09 -1.63
N GLU A 31 -1.29 21.99 -0.67
CA GLU A 31 -0.92 21.96 0.73
C GLU A 31 -0.03 20.72 0.93
N SER A 32 1.27 21.01 0.96
CA SER A 32 2.36 20.06 1.08
C SER A 32 2.39 19.53 2.51
N ASN A 33 1.46 18.64 2.86
CA ASN A 33 1.58 17.78 4.03
C ASN A 33 2.61 16.67 3.76
N ASN A 34 3.86 17.06 3.50
CA ASN A 34 4.95 16.11 3.23
C ASN A 34 5.20 15.22 4.46
N THR A 35 5.03 15.76 5.66
CA THR A 35 5.19 15.04 6.93
C THR A 35 4.19 13.90 7.12
N ALA A 36 2.92 14.08 6.72
CA ALA A 36 1.91 13.03 6.86
C ALA A 36 2.12 11.87 5.88
N LEU A 37 2.70 12.14 4.71
CA LEU A 37 3.04 11.11 3.72
C LEU A 37 4.24 10.29 4.15
N ASP A 38 5.25 10.93 4.78
CA ASP A 38 6.47 10.27 5.23
C ASP A 38 6.20 9.22 6.34
N GLU A 39 5.28 9.49 7.28
CA GLU A 39 4.86 8.51 8.29
C GLU A 39 4.16 7.27 7.69
N GLU A 40 3.38 7.42 6.61
CA GLU A 40 2.72 6.28 5.93
C GLU A 40 3.76 5.39 5.20
N LEU A 41 4.92 5.96 4.84
CA LEU A 41 6.00 5.28 4.13
C LEU A 41 6.93 4.50 5.08
N GLU A 42 7.03 4.89 6.36
CA GLU A 42 7.87 4.21 7.36
C GLU A 42 7.27 2.89 7.86
N ASP A 43 8.09 1.83 7.91
CA ASP A 43 7.68 0.52 8.42
C ASP A 43 7.70 0.54 9.96
N ASN A 44 6.53 0.44 10.59
CA ASN A 44 6.41 0.30 12.05
C ASN A 44 6.66 -1.15 12.46
N PHE A 45 7.65 -1.39 13.33
CA PHE A 45 8.05 -2.72 13.80
C PHE A 45 7.69 -2.99 15.27
N ASN A 46 6.80 -2.20 15.87
CA ASN A 46 6.42 -2.38 17.27
C ASN A 46 5.82 -3.76 17.51
N GLY A 47 6.32 -4.46 18.55
CA GLY A 47 5.87 -5.80 18.94
C GLY A 47 6.54 -6.96 18.20
N ILE A 48 7.45 -6.71 17.26
CA ILE A 48 8.26 -7.77 16.65
C ILE A 48 9.45 -8.12 17.56
N ASP A 49 9.70 -9.41 17.72
CA ASP A 49 10.91 -9.93 18.36
C ASP A 49 11.74 -10.62 17.28
N TRP A 50 12.88 -10.01 16.95
CA TRP A 50 13.73 -10.44 15.84
C TRP A 50 14.42 -11.77 16.09
N ASP A 51 14.52 -12.22 17.36
CA ASP A 51 15.10 -13.51 17.70
C ASP A 51 14.18 -14.67 17.28
N ARG A 52 12.86 -14.44 17.21
CA ARG A 52 11.88 -15.40 16.65
C ARG A 52 11.90 -15.45 15.12
N LEU A 53 12.51 -14.46 14.48
CA LEU A 53 12.58 -14.34 13.02
C LEU A 53 14.05 -14.20 12.55
N PRO A 54 14.94 -15.17 12.87
CA PRO A 54 16.38 -15.02 12.64
C PRO A 54 16.77 -14.96 11.16
N ARG A 55 15.89 -15.47 10.27
CA ARG A 55 16.06 -15.41 8.82
C ARG A 55 15.70 -14.05 8.22
N PHE A 56 15.07 -13.18 8.99
CA PHE A 56 14.54 -11.92 8.51
C PHE A 56 15.25 -10.72 9.16
N MET A 57 15.04 -9.56 8.56
CA MET A 57 15.54 -8.28 9.03
C MET A 57 14.62 -7.15 8.58
N LYS A 58 14.85 -5.95 9.13
CA LYS A 58 14.23 -4.73 8.63
C LYS A 58 14.62 -4.52 7.16
N PRO A 59 13.69 -4.14 6.28
CA PRO A 59 14.02 -3.75 4.91
C PRO A 59 15.02 -2.60 4.89
N ILE A 60 16.00 -2.65 3.97
CA ILE A 60 17.09 -1.66 3.88
C ILE A 60 16.56 -0.31 3.40
N ALA A 61 15.58 -0.33 2.50
CA ALA A 61 14.92 0.87 1.99
C ALA A 61 13.48 0.94 2.49
N SER A 62 13.11 2.12 2.98
CA SER A 62 11.72 2.53 3.10
C SER A 62 11.06 2.47 1.72
N GLN A 63 9.76 2.15 1.70
CA GLN A 63 9.04 2.02 0.45
C GLN A 63 8.83 3.40 -0.16
N ARG A 64 9.07 3.57 -1.47
CA ARG A 64 8.90 4.85 -2.17
C ARG A 64 7.45 5.20 -2.51
N HIS A 65 6.56 4.22 -2.41
CA HIS A 65 5.15 4.34 -2.78
C HIS A 65 4.26 3.83 -1.66
N LYS A 66 3.01 4.29 -1.66
CA LYS A 66 1.97 3.83 -0.74
C LYS A 66 1.97 2.31 -0.58
N LYS A 67 1.87 1.86 0.65
CA LYS A 67 1.90 0.44 1.00
C LYS A 67 0.58 -0.23 0.64
N SER A 68 0.66 -1.52 0.31
CA SER A 68 -0.53 -2.35 0.21
C SER A 68 -1.21 -2.46 1.58
N TRP A 69 -2.54 -2.43 1.60
CA TRP A 69 -3.33 -2.48 2.84
C TRP A 69 -3.03 -3.68 3.73
N VAL A 70 -2.50 -4.78 3.16
CA VAL A 70 -2.12 -5.98 3.93
C VAL A 70 -1.15 -5.66 5.07
N TYR A 71 -0.30 -4.64 4.89
CA TYR A 71 0.67 -4.22 5.90
C TYR A 71 0.03 -3.46 7.08
N ASN A 72 -1.27 -3.17 7.05
CA ASN A 72 -2.01 -2.72 8.23
C ASN A 72 -2.23 -3.87 9.24
N TYR A 73 -2.09 -5.12 8.79
CA TYR A 73 -2.38 -6.34 9.57
C TYR A 73 -1.10 -7.10 9.95
N GLY A 74 0.07 -6.53 9.70
CA GLY A 74 1.34 -7.21 9.93
C GLY A 74 2.52 -6.41 9.44
N TRP A 75 3.69 -7.06 9.44
CA TRP A 75 4.96 -6.39 9.16
C TRP A 75 5.52 -6.74 7.80
N ARG A 76 6.13 -5.74 7.16
CA ARG A 76 6.97 -5.89 5.98
C ARG A 76 8.40 -6.19 6.42
N VAL A 77 8.91 -7.37 6.13
CA VAL A 77 10.27 -7.80 6.51
C VAL A 77 11.05 -8.23 5.28
N ALA A 78 12.36 -8.05 5.30
CA ALA A 78 13.26 -8.51 4.25
C ALA A 78 13.94 -9.82 4.66
N LEU A 79 14.25 -10.66 3.68
CA LEU A 79 15.05 -11.86 3.93
C LEU A 79 16.51 -11.47 4.16
N ARG A 80 17.13 -11.96 5.24
CA ARG A 80 18.50 -11.60 5.61
C ARG A 80 19.55 -12.01 4.57
N SER A 81 19.36 -13.15 3.91
CA SER A 81 20.27 -13.64 2.86
C SER A 81 20.09 -12.93 1.52
N ASN A 82 18.91 -12.35 1.26
CA ASN A 82 18.64 -11.56 0.06
C ASN A 82 17.64 -10.44 0.40
N PRO A 83 18.13 -9.24 0.74
CA PRO A 83 17.28 -8.13 1.20
C PRO A 83 16.30 -7.58 0.16
N GLN A 84 16.45 -7.94 -1.11
CA GLN A 84 15.48 -7.60 -2.16
C GLN A 84 14.20 -8.42 -2.06
N ARG A 85 14.24 -9.59 -1.40
CA ARG A 85 13.05 -10.42 -1.18
C ARG A 85 12.32 -9.94 0.05
N ILE A 86 11.10 -9.48 -0.19
CA ILE A 86 10.23 -8.92 0.82
C ILE A 86 9.16 -9.93 1.18
N TYR A 87 8.81 -9.94 2.46
CA TYR A 87 7.91 -10.86 3.08
C TYR A 87 6.93 -10.12 4.00
N PHE A 88 5.77 -10.72 4.19
CA PHE A 88 4.72 -10.30 5.10
C PHE A 88 4.60 -11.28 6.27
N VAL A 89 4.70 -10.74 7.48
CA VAL A 89 4.44 -11.45 8.74
C VAL A 89 3.10 -10.96 9.29
N CYS A 90 2.08 -11.82 9.34
CA CYS A 90 0.80 -11.49 9.97
C CYS A 90 0.98 -11.26 11.48
N ARG A 91 0.51 -10.12 11.99
CA ARG A 91 0.62 -9.78 13.42
C ARG A 91 -0.10 -10.77 14.31
N TYR A 92 -1.36 -11.09 13.97
CA TYR A 92 -2.15 -12.03 14.75
C TYR A 92 -1.50 -13.42 14.85
N CYS A 93 -1.07 -13.96 13.71
CA CYS A 93 -0.37 -15.25 13.67
C CYS A 93 0.93 -15.26 14.46
N TYR A 94 1.67 -14.15 14.42
CA TYR A 94 2.93 -14.01 15.14
C TYR A 94 2.74 -13.96 16.66
N GLU A 95 1.77 -13.16 17.14
CA GLU A 95 1.42 -13.04 18.56
C GLU A 95 0.95 -14.38 19.14
N HIS A 96 0.18 -15.14 18.37
CA HIS A 96 -0.34 -16.45 18.77
C HIS A 96 0.63 -17.61 18.49
N LYS A 97 1.88 -17.32 18.09
CA LYS A 97 2.93 -18.31 17.79
C LYS A 97 2.52 -19.35 16.73
N LEU A 98 1.58 -19.02 15.86
CA LEU A 98 1.09 -19.93 14.81
C LEU A 98 2.15 -20.25 13.76
N ILE A 99 3.09 -19.32 13.55
CA ILE A 99 4.23 -19.51 12.66
C ILE A 99 5.21 -20.54 13.26
N ASP A 100 5.48 -20.46 14.57
CA ASP A 100 6.39 -21.37 15.27
C ASP A 100 5.81 -22.79 15.36
N LEU A 101 4.49 -22.90 15.49
CA LEU A 101 3.75 -24.17 15.47
C LEU A 101 3.58 -24.74 14.04
N GLY A 102 4.02 -24.03 13.00
CA GLY A 102 3.89 -24.46 11.60
C GLY A 102 2.47 -24.43 11.04
N VAL A 103 1.51 -23.82 11.74
CA VAL A 103 0.12 -23.68 11.29
C VAL A 103 0.01 -22.66 10.16
N THR A 104 0.81 -21.61 10.23
CA THR A 104 0.94 -20.59 9.19
C THR A 104 2.40 -20.33 8.88
N LYS A 105 2.65 -19.53 7.84
CA LYS A 105 4.01 -19.18 7.41
C LYS A 105 4.11 -17.68 7.15
N VAL A 106 5.33 -17.22 6.97
CA VAL A 106 5.60 -15.90 6.42
C VAL A 106 5.34 -15.94 4.90
N TYR A 107 4.74 -14.90 4.35
CA TYR A 107 4.31 -14.85 2.94
C TYR A 107 5.23 -13.99 2.12
N GLU A 108 5.76 -14.47 1.00
CA GLU A 108 6.55 -13.62 0.10
C GLU A 108 5.64 -12.59 -0.60
N THR A 109 6.08 -11.34 -0.58
CA THR A 109 5.36 -10.17 -1.10
C THR A 109 6.21 -9.26 -1.99
N THR A 110 7.37 -9.74 -2.45
CA THR A 110 8.29 -8.99 -3.33
C THR A 110 7.61 -8.41 -4.57
N ASN A 111 6.86 -9.25 -5.29
CA ASN A 111 6.22 -8.87 -6.56
C ASN A 111 4.70 -8.66 -6.45
N SER A 112 4.06 -9.28 -5.45
CA SER A 112 2.61 -9.22 -5.27
C SER A 112 2.22 -9.57 -3.83
N THR A 113 1.19 -8.92 -3.32
CA THR A 113 0.62 -9.19 -1.99
C THR A 113 -0.52 -10.20 -2.00
N SER A 114 -0.82 -10.85 -3.14
CA SER A 114 -1.95 -11.80 -3.26
C SER A 114 -1.90 -12.96 -2.27
N SER A 115 -0.70 -13.44 -1.92
CA SER A 115 -0.50 -14.52 -0.94
C SER A 115 -0.92 -14.09 0.48
N ALA A 116 -0.47 -12.91 0.90
CA ALA A 116 -0.83 -12.29 2.16
C ALA A 116 -2.33 -11.92 2.20
N HIS A 117 -2.86 -11.36 1.11
CA HIS A 117 -4.28 -11.05 0.96
C HIS A 117 -5.15 -12.29 1.16
N ARG A 118 -4.82 -13.38 0.47
CA ARG A 118 -5.56 -14.64 0.59
C ARG A 118 -5.52 -15.18 2.02
N HIS A 119 -4.40 -15.05 2.71
CA HIS A 119 -4.28 -15.43 4.11
C HIS A 119 -5.18 -14.59 5.02
N LEU A 120 -5.23 -13.26 4.82
CA LEU A 120 -6.13 -12.38 5.56
C LEU A 120 -7.61 -12.64 5.25
N GLY A 121 -7.94 -13.25 4.11
CA GLY A 121 -9.30 -13.69 3.79
C GLY A 121 -9.72 -15.03 4.40
N GLU A 122 -8.82 -15.73 5.11
CA GLU A 122 -9.16 -17.01 5.75
C GLU A 122 -10.15 -16.79 6.90
N LYS A 123 -11.16 -17.67 7.04
CA LYS A 123 -12.13 -17.65 8.16
C LYS A 123 -11.48 -18.10 9.48
N ARG A 124 -10.52 -17.32 9.96
CA ARG A 124 -9.77 -17.52 11.20
C ARG A 124 -9.90 -16.25 12.03
N ARG A 125 -9.81 -16.38 13.36
CA ARG A 125 -9.83 -15.20 14.23
C ARG A 125 -8.65 -14.29 13.88
N GLY A 126 -8.88 -12.97 13.87
CA GLY A 126 -7.83 -11.97 13.65
C GLY A 126 -7.43 -11.70 12.21
N HIS A 127 -8.14 -12.29 11.23
CA HIS A 127 -8.00 -12.06 9.79
C HIS A 127 -9.34 -11.55 9.27
#